data_AF-A0A7V9NLH4-F1
#
_entry.id   AF-A0A7V9NLH4-F1
#
_cell.length_a   1.000
_cell.length_b   1.000
_cell.length_c   1.000
_cell.angle_alpha   90.00
_cell.angle_beta   90.00
_cell.angle_gamma   90.00
#
_symmetry.space_group_name_H-M   'P 1'
#
loop_
_entity.id
_entity.type
_entity.pdbx_description
1 polymer ?
#
loop_
_entity_poly.entity_id
_entity_poly.type
_entity_poly.pdbx_seq_one_letter_code
_entity_poly.pdbx_strand_id
1 'polypeptide(L)'
;MQELVATGGTDDVRFLYVRLLDYFPQLLEKEVSGIKEGKNGSWRKTVQKAGKMLNEKNLVTRKKGVWSITDKGRIEVDLEASGFTITKPQTTSISHGNIQEMLLEIGTSLGFYTEKEFEFYDVIWRENRKSLRLSHVFEVQSKGNLDSAFAKLKRAYEAQRTKPFLVISSETDLNRARQSLTREFQDLQTVLIVITFAQVKKIHSNLKNIAEIVREFLLK
;
A
#
# COMPACT_ATOMS: atom_id res chain seq x y z
N MET A 1 -22.92 -2.92 -6.54
CA MET A 1 -24.16 -3.23 -5.79
C MET A 1 -23.84 -3.47 -4.31
N GLN A 2 -22.76 -4.21 -3.99
CA GLN A 2 -22.25 -4.38 -2.62
C GLN A 2 -22.18 -3.07 -1.80
N GLU A 3 -21.64 -1.98 -2.36
CA GLU A 3 -21.59 -0.69 -1.64
C GLU A 3 -22.99 -0.14 -1.31
N LEU A 4 -23.96 -0.28 -2.21
CA LEU A 4 -25.35 0.14 -1.93
C LEU A 4 -25.95 -0.68 -0.80
N VAL A 5 -25.66 -1.99 -0.72
CA VAL A 5 -26.09 -2.83 0.42
C VAL A 5 -25.45 -2.33 1.72
N ALA A 6 -24.15 -2.02 1.69
CA ALA A 6 -23.39 -1.52 2.83
C ALA A 6 -23.91 -0.17 3.37
N THR A 7 -24.48 0.69 2.51
CA THR A 7 -25.09 1.96 2.91
C THR A 7 -26.58 1.86 3.28
N GLY A 8 -27.11 0.65 3.51
CA GLY A 8 -28.51 0.44 3.87
C GLY A 8 -29.46 0.28 2.67
N GLY A 9 -28.93 0.20 1.46
CA GLY A 9 -29.66 -0.08 0.22
C GLY A 9 -29.93 1.14 -0.64
N THR A 10 -29.49 2.34 -0.25
CA THR A 10 -29.69 3.58 -1.02
C THR A 10 -28.53 4.54 -0.78
N ASP A 11 -28.11 5.28 -1.80
CA ASP A 11 -27.16 6.38 -1.66
C ASP A 11 -27.28 7.41 -2.80
N ASP A 12 -26.79 8.63 -2.58
CA ASP A 12 -26.62 9.64 -3.63
C ASP A 12 -25.42 9.26 -4.51
N VAL A 13 -25.60 9.34 -5.83
CA VAL A 13 -24.57 8.98 -6.82
C VAL A 13 -23.25 9.75 -6.63
N ARG A 14 -23.30 10.96 -6.06
CA ARG A 14 -22.11 11.77 -5.75
C ARG A 14 -21.24 11.10 -4.69
N PHE A 15 -21.84 10.49 -3.68
CA PHE A 15 -21.12 9.75 -2.65
C PHE A 15 -20.63 8.40 -3.19
N LEU A 16 -21.42 7.75 -4.04
CA LEU A 16 -21.01 6.52 -4.71
C LEU A 16 -19.73 6.70 -5.54
N TYR A 17 -19.51 7.85 -6.20
CA TYR A 17 -18.26 8.09 -6.92
C TYR A 17 -17.01 7.95 -6.05
N VAL A 18 -17.11 8.37 -4.79
CA VAL A 18 -15.99 8.35 -3.85
C VAL A 18 -15.93 7.00 -3.14
N ARG A 19 -17.06 6.47 -2.68
CA ARG A 19 -17.11 5.19 -1.95
C ARG A 19 -16.65 4.01 -2.80
N LEU A 20 -16.96 4.03 -4.11
CA LEU A 20 -16.54 2.97 -5.01
C LEU A 20 -15.01 2.88 -5.14
N LEU A 21 -14.24 3.93 -4.82
CA LEU A 21 -12.77 3.92 -4.93
C LEU A 21 -12.12 2.75 -4.18
N ASP A 22 -12.67 2.38 -3.03
CA ASP A 22 -12.14 1.30 -2.17
C ASP A 22 -12.18 -0.09 -2.86
N TYR A 23 -12.98 -0.23 -3.92
CA TYR A 23 -13.14 -1.47 -4.68
C TYR A 23 -12.24 -1.54 -5.93
N PHE A 24 -11.53 -0.47 -6.27
CA PHE A 24 -10.68 -0.40 -7.46
C PHE A 24 -9.24 -0.02 -7.10
N PRO A 25 -8.48 -0.92 -6.43
CA PRO A 25 -7.10 -0.67 -6.01
C PRO A 25 -6.13 -0.43 -7.18
N GLN A 26 -6.55 -0.73 -8.41
CA GLN A 26 -5.79 -0.45 -9.64
C GLN A 26 -5.82 1.02 -10.08
N LEU A 27 -6.65 1.86 -9.49
CA LEU A 27 -6.69 3.30 -9.81
C LEU A 27 -5.41 3.97 -9.33
N LEU A 28 -4.81 4.81 -10.18
CA LEU A 28 -3.63 5.59 -9.81
C LEU A 28 -4.02 6.70 -8.82
N GLU A 29 -3.10 7.09 -7.94
CA GLU A 29 -3.38 8.09 -6.89
C GLU A 29 -3.83 9.46 -7.48
N LYS A 30 -3.26 9.85 -8.64
CA LYS A 30 -3.71 11.04 -9.38
C LYS A 30 -5.17 10.95 -9.85
N GLU A 31 -5.63 9.74 -10.16
CA GLU A 31 -7.01 9.50 -10.59
C GLU A 31 -7.93 9.53 -9.38
N VAL A 32 -7.51 8.90 -8.27
CA VAL A 32 -8.23 8.91 -6.98
C VAL A 32 -8.40 10.34 -6.45
N SER A 33 -7.33 11.14 -6.43
CA SER A 33 -7.37 12.56 -6.05
C SER A 33 -8.29 13.36 -6.99
N GLY A 34 -8.15 13.18 -8.29
CA GLY A 34 -9.06 13.81 -9.27
C GLY A 34 -10.52 13.39 -9.11
N ILE A 35 -10.82 12.17 -8.66
CA ILE A 35 -12.17 11.71 -8.37
C ILE A 35 -12.73 12.37 -7.10
N LYS A 36 -11.94 12.41 -6.02
CA LYS A 36 -12.31 13.06 -4.74
C LYS A 36 -12.58 14.55 -4.91
N GLU A 37 -11.79 15.22 -5.75
CA GLU A 37 -11.98 16.63 -6.11
C GLU A 37 -13.09 16.86 -7.14
N GLY A 38 -13.71 15.78 -7.64
CA GLY A 38 -14.77 15.85 -8.63
C GLY A 38 -14.34 16.26 -10.04
N LYS A 39 -13.03 16.25 -10.31
CA LYS A 39 -12.40 16.63 -11.58
C LYS A 39 -12.28 15.46 -12.57
N ASN A 40 -12.48 14.22 -12.14
CA ASN A 40 -12.41 13.06 -13.02
C ASN A 40 -13.77 12.74 -13.69
N GLY A 41 -14.02 13.37 -14.83
CA GLY A 41 -15.23 13.16 -15.63
C GLY A 41 -15.33 11.75 -16.24
N SER A 42 -14.20 11.12 -16.54
CA SER A 42 -14.16 9.75 -17.11
C SER A 42 -14.71 8.74 -16.11
N TRP A 43 -14.26 8.80 -14.85
CA TRP A 43 -14.76 7.96 -13.77
C TRP A 43 -16.27 8.07 -13.58
N ARG A 44 -16.79 9.30 -13.53
CA ARG A 44 -18.23 9.54 -13.41
C ARG A 44 -19.01 8.91 -14.55
N LYS A 45 -18.54 9.03 -15.79
CA LYS A 45 -19.17 8.40 -16.96
C LYS A 45 -19.18 6.87 -16.83
N THR A 46 -18.08 6.27 -16.38
CA THR A 46 -17.98 4.82 -16.15
C THR A 46 -18.97 4.35 -15.09
N VAL A 47 -19.01 5.02 -13.93
CA VAL A 47 -19.96 4.69 -12.86
C VAL A 47 -21.40 4.84 -13.37
N GLN A 48 -21.73 5.95 -14.03
CA GLN A 48 -23.07 6.18 -14.58
C GLN A 48 -23.47 5.13 -15.65
N LYS A 49 -22.52 4.67 -16.48
CA LYS A 49 -22.74 3.60 -17.45
C LYS A 49 -23.04 2.27 -16.75
N ALA A 50 -22.26 1.91 -15.73
CA ALA A 50 -22.51 0.73 -14.92
C ALA A 50 -23.89 0.79 -14.24
N GLY A 51 -24.25 1.94 -13.66
CA GLY A 51 -25.58 2.15 -13.09
C GLY A 51 -26.72 2.02 -14.08
N LYS A 52 -26.51 2.44 -15.33
CA LYS A 52 -27.51 2.26 -16.41
C LYS A 52 -27.73 0.77 -16.69
N MET A 53 -26.65 0.00 -16.83
CA MET A 53 -26.72 -1.45 -17.06
C MET A 53 -27.41 -2.18 -15.90
N LEU A 54 -27.12 -1.79 -14.65
CA LEU A 54 -27.78 -2.37 -13.47
C LEU A 54 -29.27 -2.04 -13.39
N ASN A 55 -29.64 -0.82 -13.81
CA ASN A 55 -31.03 -0.40 -13.88
C ASN A 55 -31.82 -1.13 -14.98
N GLU A 56 -31.21 -1.33 -16.15
CA GLU A 56 -31.80 -2.15 -17.24
C GLU A 56 -32.06 -3.60 -16.80
N LYS A 57 -31.23 -4.15 -15.90
CA LYS A 57 -31.40 -5.48 -15.32
C LYS A 57 -32.39 -5.55 -14.14
N ASN A 58 -32.98 -4.42 -13.75
CA ASN A 58 -33.84 -4.27 -12.57
C ASN A 58 -33.14 -4.61 -11.24
N LEU A 59 -31.83 -4.40 -11.13
CA LEU A 59 -31.05 -4.65 -9.91
C LEU A 59 -30.90 -3.39 -9.05
N VAL A 60 -30.97 -2.22 -9.67
CA VAL A 60 -30.91 -0.90 -9.01
C VAL A 60 -31.95 0.01 -9.65
N THR A 61 -32.56 0.90 -8.89
CA THR A 61 -33.40 2.00 -9.39
C THR A 61 -32.67 3.32 -9.25
N ARG A 62 -32.88 4.23 -10.21
CA ARG A 62 -32.22 5.54 -10.26
C ARG A 62 -33.27 6.63 -10.32
N LYS A 63 -33.38 7.47 -9.28
CA LYS A 63 -34.32 8.61 -9.22
C LYS A 63 -33.62 9.85 -8.69
N LYS A 64 -33.64 10.94 -9.47
CA LYS A 64 -33.09 12.27 -9.08
C LYS A 64 -31.67 12.21 -8.49
N GLY A 65 -30.78 11.39 -9.06
CA GLY A 65 -29.40 11.24 -8.57
C GLY A 65 -29.23 10.27 -7.39
N VAL A 66 -30.32 9.75 -6.84
CA VAL A 66 -30.30 8.72 -5.80
C VAL A 66 -30.43 7.34 -6.45
N TRP A 67 -29.60 6.40 -6.00
CA TRP A 67 -29.61 5.02 -6.45
C TRP A 67 -30.04 4.13 -5.30
N SER A 68 -30.99 3.23 -5.56
CA SER A 68 -31.53 2.31 -4.56
C SER A 68 -31.48 0.87 -5.09
N ILE A 69 -30.96 -0.05 -4.30
CA ILE A 69 -30.96 -1.47 -4.67
C ILE A 69 -32.39 -2.03 -4.61
N THR A 70 -32.73 -2.90 -5.56
CA THR A 70 -34.02 -3.63 -5.55
C THR A 70 -33.90 -4.93 -4.77
N ASP A 71 -35.03 -5.58 -4.46
CA ASP A 71 -35.01 -6.91 -3.82
C ASP A 71 -34.30 -7.94 -4.70
N LYS A 72 -34.52 -7.87 -6.02
CA LYS A 72 -33.77 -8.69 -6.99
C LYS A 72 -32.26 -8.41 -6.94
N GLY A 73 -31.86 -7.14 -6.80
CA GLY A 73 -30.46 -6.76 -6.64
C GLY A 73 -29.84 -7.25 -5.34
N ARG A 74 -30.61 -7.28 -4.24
CA ARG A 74 -30.14 -7.85 -2.96
C ARG A 74 -29.90 -9.35 -3.08
N ILE A 75 -30.84 -10.08 -3.66
CA ILE A 75 -30.71 -11.52 -3.92
C ILE A 75 -29.46 -11.79 -4.78
N GLU A 76 -29.22 -11.00 -5.83
CA GLU A 76 -28.02 -11.16 -6.67
C GLU A 76 -26.73 -10.94 -5.88
N VAL A 77 -26.67 -9.92 -5.02
CA VAL A 77 -25.52 -9.67 -4.15
C VAL A 77 -25.29 -10.81 -3.15
N ASP A 78 -26.36 -11.36 -2.58
CA ASP A 78 -26.28 -12.46 -1.63
C ASP A 78 -25.85 -13.78 -2.33
N LEU A 79 -26.29 -14.00 -3.57
CA LEU A 79 -25.85 -15.10 -4.42
C LEU A 79 -24.36 -14.96 -4.82
N GLU A 80 -23.92 -13.75 -5.18
CA GLU A 80 -22.50 -13.45 -5.43
C GLU A 80 -21.64 -13.68 -4.18
N ALA A 81 -22.13 -13.28 -2.99
CA ALA A 81 -21.44 -13.47 -1.72
C ALA A 81 -21.31 -14.96 -1.30
N SER A 82 -22.23 -15.82 -1.78
CA SER A 82 -22.23 -17.25 -1.50
C SER A 82 -21.20 -18.04 -2.32
N GLY A 83 -20.63 -17.46 -3.38
CA GLY A 83 -19.64 -18.09 -4.26
C GLY A 83 -18.28 -17.41 -4.33
N PHE A 84 -18.17 -16.14 -3.91
CA PHE A 84 -16.91 -15.41 -3.82
C PHE A 84 -17.06 -14.33 -2.74
N THR A 85 -16.37 -14.51 -1.60
CA THR A 85 -16.19 -13.41 -0.65
C THR A 85 -15.24 -12.41 -1.31
N ILE A 86 -15.78 -11.42 -2.04
CA ILE A 86 -15.07 -10.15 -2.21
C ILE A 86 -15.09 -9.51 -0.83
N THR A 87 -14.15 -9.94 0.00
CA THR A 87 -13.77 -9.20 1.18
C THR A 87 -13.44 -7.81 0.62
N LYS A 88 -14.14 -6.77 1.09
CA LYS A 88 -13.59 -5.41 1.14
C LYS A 88 -12.11 -5.62 1.41
N PRO A 89 -11.16 -5.15 0.57
CA PRO A 89 -9.76 -5.32 0.90
C PRO A 89 -9.68 -4.82 2.31
N GLN A 90 -9.38 -5.72 3.24
CA GLN A 90 -8.92 -5.27 4.52
C GLN A 90 -7.65 -4.55 4.10
N THR A 91 -7.74 -3.24 3.96
CA THR A 91 -6.72 -2.36 4.52
C THR A 91 -6.64 -2.76 5.99
N THR A 92 -6.03 -3.92 6.24
CA THR A 92 -4.90 -3.96 7.14
C THR A 92 -4.05 -2.81 6.63
N SER A 93 -4.25 -1.63 7.22
CA SER A 93 -3.31 -0.55 7.07
C SER A 93 -2.00 -1.20 7.44
N ILE A 94 -1.16 -1.49 6.45
CA ILE A 94 0.09 -2.21 6.69
C ILE A 94 0.81 -1.36 7.72
N SER A 95 0.94 -1.90 8.93
CA SER A 95 1.45 -1.14 10.05
C SER A 95 2.94 -0.91 9.84
N HIS A 96 3.47 0.11 10.49
CA HIS A 96 4.92 0.31 10.60
C HIS A 96 5.62 -0.97 11.07
N GLY A 97 5.07 -1.63 12.10
CA GLY A 97 5.57 -2.91 12.61
C GLY A 97 5.58 -4.04 11.59
N ASN A 98 4.52 -4.17 10.78
CA ASN A 98 4.45 -5.22 9.76
C ASN A 98 5.56 -5.06 8.70
N ILE A 99 5.88 -3.82 8.31
CA ILE A 99 6.98 -3.56 7.38
C ILE A 99 8.33 -3.88 8.00
N GLN A 100 8.55 -3.52 9.28
CA GLN A 100 9.79 -3.87 9.96
C GLN A 100 9.99 -5.40 9.97
N GLU A 101 8.97 -6.18 10.29
CA GLU A 101 9.07 -7.65 10.28
C GLU A 101 9.36 -8.19 8.89
N MET A 102 8.70 -7.67 7.84
CA MET A 102 9.01 -8.06 6.46
C MET A 102 10.47 -7.77 6.11
N LEU A 103 11.03 -6.64 6.55
CA LEU A 103 12.45 -6.31 6.33
C LEU A 103 13.40 -7.24 7.08
N LEU A 104 13.06 -7.67 8.30
CA LEU A 104 13.84 -8.69 9.03
C LEU A 104 13.85 -10.01 8.26
N GLU A 105 12.68 -10.48 7.84
CA GLU A 105 12.54 -11.74 7.11
C GLU A 105 13.24 -11.71 5.75
N ILE A 106 13.15 -10.59 5.01
CA ILE A 106 13.89 -10.37 3.76
C ILE A 106 15.40 -10.46 4.04
N GLY A 107 15.92 -9.70 5.01
CA GLY A 107 17.36 -9.69 5.28
C GLY A 107 17.88 -11.06 5.69
N THR A 108 17.14 -11.77 6.55
CA THR A 108 17.47 -13.14 6.95
C THR A 108 17.47 -14.11 5.76
N SER A 109 16.49 -14.00 4.85
CA SER A 109 16.44 -14.81 3.63
C SER A 109 17.62 -14.56 2.69
N LEU A 110 18.17 -13.36 2.73
CA LEU A 110 19.37 -12.95 1.97
C LEU A 110 20.69 -13.24 2.71
N GLY A 111 20.63 -13.89 3.88
CA GLY A 111 21.81 -14.29 4.66
C GLY A 111 22.38 -13.22 5.58
N PHE A 112 21.69 -12.10 5.79
CA PHE A 112 22.10 -11.08 6.76
C PHE A 112 21.65 -11.43 8.18
N TYR A 113 22.40 -10.92 9.17
CA TYR A 113 21.91 -10.81 10.53
C TYR A 113 21.07 -9.52 10.66
N THR A 114 19.84 -9.65 11.14
CA THR A 114 18.88 -8.55 11.18
C THR A 114 18.43 -8.26 12.62
N GLU A 115 18.23 -6.98 12.93
CA GLU A 115 17.67 -6.52 14.21
C GLU A 115 16.66 -5.41 13.96
N LYS A 116 15.62 -5.36 14.79
CA LYS A 116 14.58 -4.32 14.81
C LYS A 116 14.81 -3.41 16.02
N GLU A 117 14.49 -2.12 15.87
CA GLU A 117 14.57 -1.11 16.93
C GLU A 117 15.96 -1.04 17.58
N PHE A 118 17.00 -1.05 16.73
CA PHE A 118 18.39 -1.00 17.17
C PHE A 118 18.84 0.46 17.34
N GLU A 119 19.19 0.83 18.57
CA GLU A 119 19.49 2.21 18.98
C GLU A 119 18.33 3.17 18.64
N PHE A 120 18.47 3.94 17.56
CA PHE A 120 17.48 4.91 17.08
C PHE A 120 16.98 4.58 15.66
N TYR A 121 17.35 3.42 15.12
CA TYR A 121 16.95 2.95 13.80
C TYR A 121 15.85 1.90 13.86
N ASP A 122 14.95 1.92 12.88
CA ASP A 122 13.82 0.99 12.84
C ASP A 122 14.25 -0.45 12.54
N VAL A 123 15.11 -0.65 11.53
CA VAL A 123 15.69 -1.96 11.19
C VAL A 123 17.13 -1.79 10.72
N ILE A 124 17.99 -2.72 11.10
CA ILE A 124 19.39 -2.78 10.64
C ILE A 124 19.74 -4.17 10.16
N TRP A 125 20.63 -4.25 9.16
CA TRP A 125 21.24 -5.50 8.70
C TRP A 125 22.75 -5.46 8.84
N ARG A 126 23.35 -6.60 9.17
CA ARG A 126 24.80 -6.84 9.26
C ARG A 126 25.18 -8.11 8.52
N GLU A 127 26.41 -8.24 8.07
CA GLU A 127 26.89 -9.47 7.41
C GLU A 127 26.78 -10.68 8.35
N ASN A 128 27.05 -10.48 9.64
CA ASN A 128 26.83 -11.48 10.68
C ASN A 128 26.67 -10.79 12.05
N ARG A 129 26.29 -11.55 13.08
CA ARG A 129 26.06 -11.05 14.45
C ARG A 129 27.29 -10.39 15.09
N LYS A 130 28.51 -10.80 14.73
CA LYS A 130 29.76 -10.26 15.29
C LYS A 130 30.25 -9.01 14.56
N SER A 131 29.63 -8.67 13.43
CA SER A 131 30.04 -7.52 12.63
C SER A 131 29.77 -6.24 13.41
N LEU A 132 30.83 -5.45 13.61
CA LEU A 132 30.73 -4.14 14.27
C LEU A 132 30.07 -3.10 13.37
N ARG A 133 30.23 -3.26 12.04
CA ARG A 133 29.66 -2.36 11.04
C ARG A 133 28.25 -2.78 10.65
N LEU A 134 27.37 -1.80 10.59
CA LEU A 134 26.07 -1.91 9.95
C LEU A 134 26.27 -1.94 8.43
N SER A 135 25.57 -2.85 7.76
CA SER A 135 25.59 -2.96 6.30
C SER A 135 24.45 -2.15 5.68
N HIS A 136 23.24 -2.31 6.22
CA HIS A 136 22.03 -1.60 5.77
C HIS A 136 21.31 -1.00 6.97
N VAL A 137 20.71 0.17 6.79
CA VAL A 137 19.90 0.85 7.81
C VAL A 137 18.59 1.30 7.16
N PHE A 138 17.48 1.02 7.83
CA PHE A 138 16.14 1.33 7.32
C PHE A 138 15.41 2.23 8.33
N GLU A 139 14.77 3.28 7.80
CA GLU A 139 13.75 4.06 8.53
C GLU A 139 12.40 3.88 7.83
N VAL A 140 11.38 3.50 8.58
CA VAL A 140 10.04 3.19 8.09
C VAL A 140 9.08 4.32 8.46
N GLN A 141 8.43 4.92 7.46
CA GLN A 141 7.60 6.10 7.62
C GLN A 141 6.19 5.84 7.07
N SER A 142 5.22 5.78 7.97
CA SER A 142 3.80 5.58 7.63
C SER A 142 2.97 6.86 7.76
N LYS A 143 3.27 7.68 8.79
CA LYS A 143 2.79 9.05 9.05
C LYS A 143 3.82 9.71 9.98
N GLY A 144 4.67 10.59 9.47
CA GLY A 144 5.78 11.12 10.26
C GLY A 144 6.56 12.23 9.57
N ASN A 145 7.52 12.81 10.29
CA ASN A 145 8.43 13.82 9.77
C ASN A 145 9.59 13.14 9.04
N LEU A 146 9.62 13.26 7.70
CA LEU A 146 10.69 12.72 6.86
C LEU A 146 12.07 13.28 7.21
N ASP A 147 12.16 14.52 7.69
CA ASP A 147 13.44 15.18 7.99
C ASP A 147 14.19 14.45 9.11
N SER A 148 13.47 13.96 10.12
CA SER A 148 14.08 13.15 11.18
C SER A 148 14.63 11.84 10.64
N ALA A 149 13.93 11.20 9.70
CA ALA A 149 14.40 9.97 9.07
C ALA A 149 15.65 10.24 8.23
N PHE A 150 15.64 11.29 7.42
CA PHE A 150 16.82 11.70 6.64
C PHE A 150 18.03 12.02 7.53
N ALA A 151 17.84 12.74 8.64
CA ALA A 151 18.92 13.06 9.57
C ALA A 151 19.56 11.80 10.17
N LYS A 152 18.74 10.82 10.60
CA LYS A 152 19.23 9.53 11.10
C LYS A 152 19.98 8.75 10.02
N LEU A 153 19.42 8.65 8.81
CA LEU A 153 20.02 7.93 7.69
C LEU A 153 21.35 8.57 7.24
N LYS A 154 21.41 9.91 7.22
CA LYS A 154 22.66 10.65 6.96
C LYS A 154 23.71 10.32 8.00
N ARG A 155 23.36 10.38 9.29
CA ARG A 155 24.28 10.03 10.38
C ARG A 155 24.81 8.60 10.26
N ALA A 156 23.96 7.64 9.93
CA ALA A 156 24.37 6.25 9.71
C ALA A 156 25.40 6.13 8.57
N TYR A 157 25.10 6.76 7.44
CA TYR A 157 25.96 6.77 6.26
C TYR A 157 27.31 7.46 6.54
N GLU A 158 27.30 8.58 7.25
CA GLU A 158 28.50 9.33 7.58
C GLU A 158 29.40 8.58 8.56
N ALA A 159 28.81 7.92 9.56
CA ALA A 159 29.56 7.22 10.60
C ALA A 159 30.16 5.89 10.11
N GLN A 160 29.41 5.11 9.31
CA GLN A 160 29.78 3.72 9.00
C GLN A 160 29.72 3.36 7.52
N ARG A 161 29.38 4.30 6.63
CA ARG A 161 29.19 4.04 5.18
C ARG A 161 28.16 2.94 4.92
N THR A 162 27.11 2.91 5.73
CA THR A 162 25.96 2.01 5.55
C THR A 162 25.25 2.26 4.23
N LYS A 163 24.40 1.33 3.79
CA LYS A 163 23.42 1.58 2.74
C LYS A 163 22.12 2.06 3.38
N PRO A 164 21.75 3.34 3.24
CA PRO A 164 20.55 3.87 3.86
C PRO A 164 19.30 3.58 3.00
N PHE A 165 18.20 3.23 3.65
CA PHE A 165 16.91 2.98 3.04
C PHE A 165 15.82 3.78 3.75
N LEU A 166 15.05 4.54 2.98
CA LEU A 166 13.84 5.20 3.44
C LEU A 166 12.64 4.42 2.93
N VAL A 167 11.84 3.88 3.84
CA VAL A 167 10.69 3.02 3.52
C VAL A 167 9.41 3.79 3.78
N ILE A 168 8.59 4.03 2.77
CA ILE A 168 7.45 4.97 2.85
C ILE A 168 6.10 4.32 2.50
N SER A 169 5.04 4.75 3.15
CA SER A 169 3.70 4.16 2.97
C SER A 169 2.95 4.67 1.73
N SER A 170 3.20 5.91 1.29
CA SER A 170 2.44 6.57 0.22
C SER A 170 3.34 7.13 -0.89
N GLU A 171 2.81 7.26 -2.11
CA GLU A 171 3.57 7.92 -3.20
C GLU A 171 3.64 9.45 -3.00
N THR A 172 2.71 10.05 -2.25
CA THR A 172 2.82 11.47 -1.87
C THR A 172 4.08 11.74 -1.04
N ASP A 173 4.44 10.83 -0.13
CA ASP A 173 5.67 10.93 0.65
C ASP A 173 6.91 10.65 -0.21
N LEU A 174 6.78 9.88 -1.30
CA LEU A 174 7.87 9.66 -2.26
C LEU A 174 8.28 10.95 -2.95
N ASN A 175 7.30 11.74 -3.40
CA ASN A 175 7.57 13.03 -4.06
C ASN A 175 8.18 14.02 -3.07
N ARG A 176 7.66 14.08 -1.83
CA ARG A 176 8.24 14.92 -0.77
C ARG A 176 9.67 14.50 -0.46
N ALA A 177 9.93 13.20 -0.29
CA ALA A 177 11.26 12.66 -0.06
C ALA A 177 12.24 13.04 -1.19
N ARG A 178 11.83 12.93 -2.44
CA ARG A 178 12.64 13.33 -3.61
C ARG A 178 12.96 14.83 -3.62
N GLN A 179 12.00 15.66 -3.24
CA GLN A 179 12.20 17.10 -3.14
C GLN A 179 13.20 17.44 -2.03
N SER A 180 13.05 16.84 -0.83
CA SER A 180 13.99 17.03 0.28
C SER A 180 15.41 16.56 -0.08
N LEU A 181 15.56 15.44 -0.78
CA LEU A 181 16.86 14.96 -1.27
C LEU A 181 17.55 15.96 -2.20
N THR A 182 16.78 16.67 -3.03
CA THR A 182 17.35 17.62 -4.00
C THR A 182 17.74 18.95 -3.35
N ARG A 183 17.07 19.33 -2.25
CA ARG A 183 17.24 20.65 -1.63
C ARG A 183 18.16 20.62 -0.41
N GLU A 184 17.95 19.67 0.50
CA GLU A 184 18.50 19.70 1.86
C GLU A 184 19.44 18.52 2.13
N PHE A 185 19.19 17.38 1.49
CA PHE A 185 19.96 16.14 1.68
C PHE A 185 20.66 15.69 0.40
N GLN A 186 21.31 16.63 -0.31
CA GLN A 186 21.97 16.37 -1.59
C GLN A 186 23.04 15.25 -1.50
N ASP A 187 23.77 15.21 -0.39
CA ASP A 187 24.79 14.18 -0.12
C ASP A 187 24.21 12.76 -0.09
N LEU A 188 22.92 12.62 0.25
CA LEU A 188 22.23 11.33 0.28
C LEU A 188 21.64 10.94 -1.07
N GLN A 189 21.54 11.86 -2.04
CA GLN A 189 20.82 11.63 -3.29
C GLN A 189 21.37 10.44 -4.08
N THR A 190 22.68 10.18 -4.01
CA THR A 190 23.34 9.10 -4.76
C THR A 190 23.39 7.77 -4.00
N VAL A 191 23.12 7.77 -2.70
CA VAL A 191 23.29 6.59 -1.82
C VAL A 191 22.01 6.11 -1.16
N LEU A 192 21.03 7.00 -0.96
CA LEU A 192 19.77 6.68 -0.33
C LEU A 192 18.83 5.98 -1.29
N ILE A 193 18.31 4.83 -0.85
CA ILE A 193 17.31 4.08 -1.59
C ILE A 193 15.94 4.34 -0.96
N VAL A 194 15.00 4.87 -1.75
CA VAL A 194 13.61 5.05 -1.30
C VAL A 194 12.75 3.92 -1.86
N ILE A 195 12.05 3.21 -0.98
CA ILE A 195 11.19 2.07 -1.33
C ILE A 195 9.82 2.20 -0.67
N THR A 196 8.76 1.77 -1.35
CA THR A 196 7.40 1.84 -0.80
C THR A 196 7.03 0.59 -0.02
N PHE A 197 6.04 0.69 0.87
CA PHE A 197 5.48 -0.45 1.59
C PHE A 197 4.99 -1.55 0.64
N ALA A 198 4.40 -1.15 -0.49
CA ALA A 198 3.95 -2.08 -1.53
C ALA A 198 5.13 -2.84 -2.16
N GLN A 199 6.25 -2.17 -2.42
CA GLN A 199 7.46 -2.80 -2.94
C GLN A 199 8.07 -3.78 -1.93
N VAL A 200 8.16 -3.40 -0.64
CA VAL A 200 8.64 -4.31 0.41
C VAL A 200 7.77 -5.57 0.50
N LYS A 201 6.44 -5.40 0.54
CA LYS A 201 5.50 -6.52 0.56
C LYS A 201 5.66 -7.43 -0.66
N LYS A 202 5.85 -6.85 -1.84
CA LYS A 202 6.07 -7.61 -3.08
C LYS A 202 7.36 -8.43 -3.02
N ILE A 203 8.47 -7.83 -2.59
CA ILE A 203 9.75 -8.54 -2.42
C ILE A 203 9.60 -9.69 -1.42
N HIS A 204 9.00 -9.40 -0.26
CA HIS A 204 8.77 -10.38 0.79
C HIS A 204 7.93 -11.57 0.32
N SER A 205 6.80 -11.31 -0.34
CA SER A 205 5.93 -12.35 -0.90
C SER A 205 6.66 -13.20 -1.95
N ASN A 206 7.45 -12.57 -2.82
CA ASN A 206 8.21 -13.28 -3.84
C ASN A 206 9.28 -14.19 -3.24
N LEU A 207 10.02 -13.69 -2.23
CA LEU A 207 11.02 -14.50 -1.54
C LEU A 207 10.40 -15.68 -0.80
N LYS A 208 9.24 -15.50 -0.16
CA LYS A 208 8.51 -16.61 0.48
C LYS A 208 8.12 -17.69 -0.52
N ASN A 209 7.57 -17.30 -1.66
CA ASN A 209 7.19 -18.24 -2.72
C ASN A 209 8.41 -19.01 -3.25
N ILE A 210 9.51 -18.31 -3.53
CA ILE A 210 10.76 -18.96 -3.97
C ILE A 210 11.29 -19.91 -2.88
N ALA A 211 11.29 -19.52 -1.61
CA ALA A 211 11.77 -20.36 -0.51
C ALA A 211 10.91 -21.62 -0.28
N GLU A 212 9.62 -21.56 -0.61
CA GLU A 212 8.74 -22.74 -0.62
C GLU A 212 9.13 -23.70 -1.74
N ILE A 213 9.29 -23.19 -2.95
CA ILE A 213 9.73 -23.98 -4.11
C ILE A 213 11.13 -24.59 -3.87
N VAL A 214 12.10 -23.81 -3.38
CA VAL A 214 13.46 -24.28 -3.10
C VAL A 214 13.48 -25.40 -2.06
N ARG A 215 12.58 -25.36 -1.06
CA ARG A 215 12.48 -26.44 -0.06
C ARG A 215 12.13 -27.78 -0.68
N GLU A 216 11.35 -27.82 -1.76
CA GLU A 216 11.07 -29.06 -2.49
C GLU A 216 12.33 -29.68 -3.10
N PHE A 217 13.32 -28.87 -3.48
CA PHE A 217 14.61 -29.34 -4.00
C PHE A 217 15.57 -29.82 -2.92
N LEU A 218 15.42 -29.36 -1.68
CA LEU A 218 16.29 -29.72 -0.54
C LEU A 218 15.78 -30.92 0.27
N LEU A 219 14.52 -31.34 0.04
CA LEU A 219 13.89 -32.48 0.71
C LEU A 219 13.99 -33.79 -0.11
N LYS A 220 14.66 -33.77 -1.27
CA LYS A 220 15.07 -34.95 -2.03
C LYS A 220 16.56 -35.23 -1.81
#